data_AF-A0A971M1X1-F1
#
_entry.id   AF-A0A971M1X1-F1
#
_cell.length_a   1.000
_cell.length_b   1.000
_cell.length_c   1.000
_cell.angle_alpha   90.00
_cell.angle_beta   90.00
_cell.angle_gamma   90.00
#
_symmetry.space_group_name_H-M   'P 1'
#
loop_
_entity.id
_entity.type
_entity.pdbx_description
1 polymer ?
#
loop_
_entity_poly.entity_id
_entity_poly.type
_entity_poly.pdbx_seq_one_letter_code
_entity_poly.pdbx_strand_id
1 'polypeptide(L)'
;MGKKSVLPSLDEVVEKTIKAMEEGKSEIFEIAENSRSEINLIKSKLAAVQKKMQEVIVELDRVERLEKASRVRLMEISRDIKEYTEEDIRKAYLVASNLQAEVSILRNTEKQLYKERTELESQYKSHEDTVHK
;
A
#
# COMPACT_ATOMS: atom_id res chain seq x y z
N MET A 1 2.68 69.92 1.61
CA MET A 1 2.81 68.73 2.48
C MET A 1 3.63 67.70 1.73
N GLY A 2 4.97 67.73 1.88
CA GLY A 2 5.86 66.77 1.22
C GLY A 2 5.92 65.48 2.04
N LYS A 3 5.49 64.35 1.46
CA LYS A 3 5.73 63.03 2.03
C LYS A 3 7.24 62.80 2.10
N LYS A 4 7.84 62.88 3.30
CA LYS A 4 9.19 62.38 3.55
C LYS A 4 9.13 60.85 3.39
N SER A 5 9.62 60.32 2.28
CA SER A 5 9.94 58.89 2.19
C SER A 5 11.15 58.65 3.09
N VAL A 6 10.90 58.08 4.27
CA VAL A 6 11.97 57.55 5.12
C VAL A 6 12.47 56.28 4.44
N LEU A 7 13.58 56.39 3.72
CA LEU A 7 14.29 55.21 3.21
C LEU A 7 14.91 54.51 4.43
N PRO A 8 14.77 53.18 4.55
CA PRO A 8 15.40 52.43 5.63
C PRO A 8 16.92 52.65 5.60
N SER A 9 17.55 52.69 6.78
CA SER A 9 19.01 52.80 6.85
C SER A 9 19.66 51.55 6.27
N LEU A 10 20.90 51.67 5.80
CA LEU A 10 21.65 50.53 5.28
C LEU A 10 21.76 49.40 6.32
N ASP A 11 21.95 49.76 7.59
CA ASP A 11 22.00 48.81 8.70
C ASP A 11 20.68 48.06 8.89
N GLU A 12 19.53 48.75 8.77
CA GLU A 12 18.21 48.12 8.85
C GLU A 12 17.97 47.13 7.70
N VAL A 13 18.47 47.45 6.50
CA VAL A 13 18.41 46.56 5.33
C VAL A 13 19.28 45.32 5.55
N VAL A 14 20.49 45.49 6.08
CA VAL A 14 21.41 44.38 6.38
C VAL A 14 20.83 43.46 7.46
N GLU A 15 20.30 44.01 8.56
CA GLU A 15 19.72 43.23 9.65
C GLU A 15 18.48 42.44 9.20
N LYS A 16 17.59 43.06 8.41
CA LYS A 16 16.46 42.35 7.78
C LYS A 16 16.91 41.22 6.85
N THR A 17 17.99 41.43 6.10
CA THR A 17 18.53 40.40 5.19
C THR A 17 19.12 39.23 5.97
N ILE A 18 19.88 39.50 7.03
CA ILE A 18 20.42 38.45 7.92
C ILE A 18 19.28 37.65 8.54
N LYS A 19 18.26 38.32 9.07
CA LYS A 19 17.11 37.65 9.68
C LYS A 19 16.35 36.77 8.68
N ALA A 20 16.11 37.28 7.46
CA ALA A 20 15.47 36.49 6.41
C ALA A 20 16.31 35.27 6.00
N MET A 21 17.65 35.38 6.01
CA MET A 21 18.54 34.24 5.79
C MET A 21 18.48 33.20 6.92
N GLU A 22 18.41 33.64 8.17
CA GLU A 22 18.27 32.74 9.33
C GLU A 22 16.93 32.01 9.32
N GLU A 23 15.84 32.73 9.02
CA GLU A 23 14.50 32.16 8.84
C GLU A 23 14.48 31.13 7.70
N GLY A 24 15.01 31.50 6.52
CA GLY A 24 15.10 30.59 5.38
C GLY A 24 15.96 29.34 5.66
N LYS A 25 17.04 29.47 6.45
CA LYS A 25 17.82 28.31 6.90
C LYS A 25 16.98 27.39 7.79
N SER A 26 16.22 27.94 8.74
CA SER A 26 15.37 27.15 9.62
C SER A 26 14.28 26.40 8.84
N GLU A 27 13.64 27.08 7.87
CA GLU A 27 12.63 26.47 7.00
C GLU A 27 13.21 25.32 6.17
N ILE A 28 14.41 25.47 5.60
CA ILE A 28 15.09 24.40 4.85
C ILE A 28 15.36 23.18 5.75
N PHE A 29 15.80 23.41 7.00
CA PHE A 29 16.02 22.33 7.96
C PHE A 29 14.73 21.57 8.27
N GLU A 30 13.64 22.29 8.50
CA GLU A 30 12.33 21.70 8.78
C GLU A 30 11.82 20.88 7.58
N ILE A 31 11.95 21.41 6.36
CA ILE A 31 11.59 20.70 5.12
C ILE A 31 12.40 19.40 4.99
N ALA A 32 13.71 19.45 5.23
CA ALA A 32 14.58 18.27 5.13
C ALA A 32 14.20 17.19 6.15
N GLU A 33 13.90 17.57 7.39
CA GLU A 33 13.52 16.62 8.45
C GLU A 33 12.15 15.99 8.17
N ASN A 34 11.17 16.81 7.77
CA ASN A 34 9.84 16.34 7.38
C ASN A 34 9.92 15.35 6.20
N SER A 35 10.70 15.67 5.17
CA SER A 35 10.88 14.80 4.00
C SER A 35 11.49 13.45 4.37
N ARG A 36 12.48 13.44 5.29
CA ARG A 36 13.08 12.19 5.81
C ARG A 36 12.06 11.36 6.58
N SER A 37 11.24 12.00 7.40
CA SER A 37 10.18 11.33 8.16
C SER A 37 9.15 10.67 7.23
N GLU A 38 8.70 11.38 6.20
CA GLU A 38 7.78 10.86 5.19
C GLU A 38 8.36 9.65 4.44
N ILE A 39 9.63 9.72 4.03
CA ILE A 39 10.35 8.60 3.40
C ILE A 39 10.36 7.36 4.32
N ASN A 40 10.66 7.54 5.61
CA ASN A 40 10.68 6.44 6.57
C ASN A 40 9.29 5.82 6.77
N LEU A 41 8.24 6.65 6.77
CA LEU A 41 6.85 6.18 6.83
C LEU A 41 6.49 5.35 5.59
N ILE A 42 6.84 5.81 4.39
CA ILE A 42 6.58 5.07 3.14
C ILE A 42 7.31 3.73 3.15
N LYS A 43 8.59 3.69 3.57
CA LYS A 43 9.36 2.45 3.71
C LYS A 43 8.68 1.46 4.66
N SER A 44 8.18 1.95 5.79
CA SER A 44 7.48 1.12 6.79
C SER A 44 6.18 0.54 6.23
N LYS A 45 5.40 1.34 5.49
CA LYS A 45 4.18 0.89 4.80
C LYS A 45 4.49 -0.14 3.72
N LEU A 46 5.52 0.08 2.90
CA LEU A 46 5.97 -0.88 1.89
C LEU A 46 6.31 -2.24 2.51
N ALA A 47 7.08 -2.26 3.59
CA ALA A 47 7.43 -3.49 4.28
C ALA A 47 6.19 -4.23 4.81
N ALA A 48 5.20 -3.50 5.35
CA ALA A 48 3.95 -4.08 5.82
C ALA A 48 3.12 -4.68 4.66
N VAL A 49 2.99 -3.96 3.54
CA VAL A 49 2.26 -4.44 2.35
C VAL A 49 2.95 -5.66 1.75
N GLN A 50 4.28 -5.67 1.66
CA GLN A 50 5.04 -6.81 1.18
C GLN A 50 4.85 -8.05 2.06
N LYS A 51 4.90 -7.89 3.39
CA LYS A 51 4.63 -8.99 4.32
C LYS A 51 3.23 -9.56 4.14
N LYS A 52 2.21 -8.69 4.11
CA LYS A 52 0.81 -9.11 3.93
C LYS A 52 0.58 -9.77 2.58
N MET A 53 1.24 -9.31 1.52
CA MET A 53 1.18 -9.91 0.19
C MET A 53 1.73 -11.34 0.20
N GLN A 54 2.86 -11.58 0.88
CA GLN A 54 3.41 -12.94 1.02
C GLN A 54 2.45 -13.87 1.78
N GLU A 55 1.83 -13.38 2.86
CA GLU A 55 0.83 -14.14 3.61
C GLU A 55 -0.38 -14.51 2.73
N VAL A 56 -0.90 -13.56 1.93
CA VAL A 56 -2.02 -13.80 1.02
C VAL A 56 -1.65 -14.77 -0.10
N ILE A 57 -0.43 -14.71 -0.65
CA ILE A 57 0.04 -15.64 -1.69
C ILE A 57 0.08 -17.07 -1.14
N VAL A 58 0.68 -17.27 0.03
CA VAL A 58 0.78 -18.58 0.67
C VAL A 58 -0.61 -19.16 0.95
N GLU A 59 -1.54 -18.32 1.42
CA GLU A 59 -2.90 -18.74 1.70
C GLU A 59 -3.69 -19.04 0.43
N LEU A 60 -3.55 -18.22 -0.60
CA LEU A 60 -4.16 -18.45 -1.91
C LEU A 60 -3.71 -19.80 -2.49
N ASP A 61 -2.42 -20.08 -2.48
CA ASP A 61 -1.86 -21.35 -2.92
C ASP A 61 -2.45 -22.55 -2.15
N ARG A 62 -2.64 -22.39 -0.83
CA ARG A 62 -3.25 -23.42 0.02
C ARG A 62 -4.70 -23.67 -0.37
N VAL A 63 -5.49 -22.61 -0.50
CA VAL A 63 -6.93 -22.70 -0.80
C VAL A 63 -7.15 -23.19 -2.23
N GLU A 64 -6.32 -22.80 -3.21
CA GLU A 64 -6.40 -23.30 -4.58
C GLU A 64 -6.17 -24.81 -4.69
N ARG A 65 -5.25 -25.37 -3.88
CA ARG A 65 -5.06 -26.82 -3.81
C ARG A 65 -6.29 -27.53 -3.24
N LEU A 66 -6.90 -26.96 -2.21
CA LEU A 66 -8.13 -27.49 -1.61
C LEU A 66 -9.32 -27.39 -2.58
N GLU A 67 -9.47 -26.25 -3.26
CA GLU A 67 -10.50 -26.03 -4.27
C GLU A 67 -10.39 -27.07 -5.38
N LYS A 68 -9.17 -27.29 -5.90
CA LYS A 68 -8.94 -28.32 -6.92
C LYS A 68 -9.31 -29.72 -6.43
N ALA A 69 -8.92 -30.09 -5.21
CA ALA A 69 -9.28 -31.38 -4.62
C ALA A 69 -10.81 -31.52 -4.44
N SER A 70 -11.49 -30.45 -4.00
CA SER A 70 -12.94 -30.45 -3.83
C SER A 70 -13.68 -30.62 -5.16
N ARG A 71 -13.18 -30.04 -6.26
CA ARG A 71 -13.75 -30.25 -7.61
C ARG A 71 -13.59 -31.69 -8.09
N VAL A 72 -12.43 -32.31 -7.83
CA VAL A 72 -12.22 -33.73 -8.17
C VAL A 72 -13.21 -34.59 -7.40
N ARG A 73 -13.37 -34.34 -6.09
CA ARG A 73 -14.34 -35.07 -5.27
C ARG A 73 -15.78 -34.89 -5.76
N LEU A 74 -16.15 -33.66 -6.13
CA LEU A 74 -17.46 -33.37 -6.69
C LEU A 74 -17.68 -34.14 -7.99
N MET A 75 -16.68 -34.18 -8.88
CA MET A 75 -16.74 -34.94 -10.13
C MET A 75 -16.91 -36.45 -9.90
N GLU A 76 -16.22 -37.03 -8.92
CA GLU A 76 -16.38 -38.43 -8.52
C GLU A 76 -17.82 -38.71 -8.05
N ILE A 77 -18.35 -37.86 -7.17
CA ILE A 77 -19.72 -37.97 -6.65
C ILE A 77 -20.74 -37.82 -7.79
N SER A 78 -20.53 -36.88 -8.71
CA SER A 78 -21.40 -36.70 -9.87
C SER A 78 -21.39 -37.91 -10.81
N ARG A 79 -20.25 -38.62 -10.93
CA ARG A 79 -20.15 -39.81 -11.78
C ARG A 79 -20.91 -41.00 -11.19
N ASP A 80 -20.76 -41.23 -9.89
CA ASP A 80 -21.29 -42.41 -9.20
C ASP A 80 -22.51 -42.03 -8.32
N ILE A 81 -23.37 -41.13 -8.81
CA ILE A 81 -24.43 -40.45 -8.03
C ILE A 81 -25.43 -41.38 -7.34
N LYS A 82 -25.58 -42.62 -7.81
CA LYS A 82 -26.46 -43.63 -7.21
C LYS A 82 -25.91 -44.21 -5.91
N GLU A 83 -24.60 -44.07 -5.69
CA GLU A 83 -23.89 -44.56 -4.49
C GLU A 83 -23.81 -43.50 -3.37
N TYR A 84 -24.27 -42.28 -3.63
CA TYR A 84 -24.18 -41.15 -2.70
C TYR A 84 -25.57 -40.65 -2.30
N THR A 85 -25.70 -40.20 -1.05
CA THR A 85 -26.95 -39.58 -0.59
C THR A 85 -27.08 -38.15 -1.11
N GLU A 86 -28.31 -37.63 -1.14
CA GLU A 86 -28.56 -36.22 -1.46
C GLU A 86 -27.75 -35.27 -0.57
N GLU A 87 -27.60 -35.60 0.71
CA GLU A 87 -26.81 -34.78 1.64
C GLU A 87 -25.31 -34.83 1.34
N ASP A 88 -24.77 -35.97 0.87
CA ASP A 88 -23.36 -36.06 0.46
C ASP A 88 -23.08 -35.18 -0.76
N ILE A 89 -24.00 -35.21 -1.74
CA ILE A 89 -23.93 -34.39 -2.95
C ILE A 89 -24.00 -32.90 -2.56
N ARG A 90 -24.98 -32.53 -1.72
CA ARG A 90 -25.16 -31.16 -1.24
C ARG A 90 -23.93 -30.63 -0.51
N LYS A 91 -23.33 -31.44 0.38
CA LYS A 91 -22.10 -31.09 1.10
C LYS A 91 -20.93 -30.87 0.15
N ALA A 92 -20.75 -31.75 -0.83
CA ALA A 92 -19.65 -31.61 -1.79
C ALA A 92 -19.76 -30.32 -2.62
N TYR A 93 -20.97 -29.99 -3.09
CA TYR A 93 -21.23 -28.73 -3.79
C TYR A 93 -20.95 -27.51 -2.91
N LEU A 94 -21.43 -27.53 -1.66
CA LEU A 94 -21.20 -26.42 -0.72
C LEU A 94 -19.72 -26.20 -0.44
N VAL A 95 -18.95 -27.27 -0.20
CA VAL A 95 -17.50 -27.17 0.02
C VAL A 95 -16.80 -26.58 -1.19
N ALA A 96 -17.09 -27.08 -2.40
CA ALA A 96 -16.47 -26.58 -3.63
C ALA A 96 -16.82 -25.10 -3.88
N SER A 97 -18.08 -24.72 -3.69
CA SER A 97 -18.56 -23.34 -3.86
C SER A 97 -17.88 -22.39 -2.86
N ASN A 98 -17.78 -22.79 -1.59
CA ASN A 98 -17.14 -21.98 -0.56
C ASN A 98 -15.65 -21.76 -0.85
N LEU A 99 -14.93 -22.82 -1.22
CA LEU A 99 -13.51 -22.73 -1.58
C LEU A 99 -13.31 -21.86 -2.83
N GLN A 100 -14.19 -21.96 -3.83
CA GLN A 100 -14.14 -21.10 -5.01
C GLN A 100 -14.35 -19.62 -4.68
N ALA A 101 -15.29 -19.32 -3.77
CA ALA A 101 -15.51 -17.97 -3.27
C ALA A 101 -14.27 -17.44 -2.52
N GLU A 102 -13.67 -18.27 -1.67
CA GLU A 102 -12.46 -17.92 -0.92
C GLU A 102 -11.26 -17.64 -1.85
N VAL A 103 -11.01 -18.49 -2.85
CA VAL A 103 -9.99 -18.23 -3.90
C VAL A 103 -10.25 -16.88 -4.58
N SER A 104 -11.50 -16.58 -4.89
CA SER A 104 -11.87 -15.33 -5.57
C SER A 104 -11.61 -14.10 -4.70
N ILE A 105 -11.88 -14.19 -3.40
CA ILE A 105 -11.59 -13.13 -2.43
C ILE A 105 -10.08 -12.92 -2.32
N LEU A 106 -9.31 -14.00 -2.11
CA LEU A 106 -7.86 -13.93 -1.94
C LEU A 106 -7.16 -13.35 -3.17
N ARG A 107 -7.55 -13.74 -4.40
CA ARG A 107 -7.04 -13.15 -5.64
C ARG A 107 -7.34 -11.66 -5.75
N ASN A 108 -8.53 -11.23 -5.33
CA ASN A 108 -8.88 -9.82 -5.32
C ASN A 108 -8.04 -9.05 -4.29
N THR A 109 -7.82 -9.62 -3.10
CA THR A 109 -6.95 -9.05 -2.08
C THR A 109 -5.51 -8.93 -2.56
N GLU A 110 -4.95 -9.98 -3.18
CA GLU A 110 -3.61 -9.95 -3.78
C GLU A 110 -3.48 -8.81 -4.80
N LYS A 111 -4.46 -8.69 -5.70
CA LYS A 111 -4.50 -7.61 -6.71
C LYS A 111 -4.57 -6.22 -6.08
N GLN A 112 -5.31 -6.04 -4.99
CA GLN A 112 -5.38 -4.77 -4.26
C GLN A 112 -4.03 -4.43 -3.62
N LEU A 113 -3.39 -5.41 -2.97
CA LEU A 113 -2.06 -5.22 -2.37
C LEU A 113 -1.01 -4.91 -3.42
N TYR A 114 -1.10 -5.50 -4.61
CA TYR A 114 -0.19 -5.18 -5.72
C TYR A 114 -0.31 -3.71 -6.15
N LYS A 115 -1.55 -3.20 -6.26
CA LYS A 115 -1.79 -1.79 -6.58
C LYS A 115 -1.26 -0.87 -5.49
N GLU A 116 -1.57 -1.17 -4.23
CA GLU A 116 -1.09 -0.38 -3.08
C GLU A 116 0.44 -0.33 -3.03
N ARG A 117 1.11 -1.49 -3.24
CA ARG A 117 2.58 -1.54 -3.33
C ARG A 117 3.10 -0.66 -4.45
N THR A 118 2.52 -0.75 -5.64
CA THR A 118 2.95 0.03 -6.81
C THR A 118 2.79 1.53 -6.58
N GLU A 119 1.68 1.95 -5.97
CA GLU A 119 1.43 3.35 -5.61
C GLU A 119 2.44 3.85 -4.57
N LEU A 120 2.73 3.06 -3.55
CA LEU A 120 3.75 3.39 -2.54
C LEU A 120 5.17 3.43 -3.12
N GLU A 121 5.52 2.52 -4.04
CA GLU A 121 6.81 2.54 -4.75
C GLU A 121 6.95 3.80 -5.61
N SER A 122 5.88 4.22 -6.28
CA SER A 122 5.86 5.47 -7.05
C SER A 122 6.00 6.70 -6.15
N GLN A 123 5.29 6.73 -5.01
CA GLN A 123 5.42 7.81 -4.02
C GLN A 123 6.85 7.85 -3.47
N TYR A 124 7.39 6.71 -3.06
CA TYR A 124 8.77 6.60 -2.55
C TYR A 124 9.78 7.24 -3.50
N LYS A 125 9.72 6.88 -4.79
CA LYS A 125 10.61 7.41 -5.81
C LYS A 125 10.49 8.93 -5.96
N SER A 126 9.27 9.46 -5.96
CA SER A 126 9.03 10.90 -6.05
C SER A 126 9.57 11.68 -4.85
N HIS A 127 9.45 11.14 -3.64
CA HIS A 127 9.98 11.77 -2.44
C HIS A 127 11.52 11.67 -2.36
N GLU A 128 12.09 10.55 -2.79
CA GLU A 128 13.54 10.36 -2.86
C GLU A 128 14.20 11.35 -3.82
N ASP A 129 13.59 11.59 -4.99
CA ASP A 129 14.03 12.59 -5.97
C ASP A 129 13.97 14.04 -5.44
N THR A 130 13.06 14.32 -4.50
CA THR A 130 12.91 15.65 -3.90
C THR A 130 13.96 15.92 -2.82
N VAL A 131 14.38 14.88 -2.09
CA VAL A 131 15.40 14.98 -1.02
C VAL A 131 16.83 15.03 -1.57
N HIS A 132 17.07 14.47 -2.77
CA HIS A 132 18.39 14.43 -3.40
C HIS A 132 18.65 15.55 -4.42
N LYS A 133 17.69 16.45 -4.64
CA LYS A 133 17.86 17.69 -5.43
C LYS A 133 18.27 18.85 -4.53
#